data_AF-A0A7X7IS95-F1
#
_entry.id   AF-A0A7X7IS95-F1
#
_cell.length_a   1.000
_cell.length_b   1.000
_cell.length_c   1.000
_cell.angle_alpha   90.00
_cell.angle_beta   90.00
_cell.angle_gamma   90.00
#
_symmetry.space_group_name_H-M   'P 1'
#
loop_
_entity.id
_entity.type
_entity.pdbx_description
1 polymer ?
#
loop_
_entity_poly.entity_id
_entity_poly.type
_entity_poly.pdbx_seq_one_letter_code
_entity_poly.pdbx_strand_id
1 'polypeptide(L)' 'MPKQKTHKGTKKRFRLTATGKASHRQAGTSHLAARMSHKRKRNLRGTTVVDGTEAARIREALAGNSH' A
#
# COMPACT_ATOMS: atom_id res chain seq x y z
N MET A 1 0.57 -13.64 -28.28
CA MET A 1 -0.01 -12.54 -27.48
C MET A 1 0.79 -12.34 -26.20
N PRO A 2 1.36 -11.16 -25.95
CA PRO A 2 1.97 -10.85 -24.66
C PRO A 2 0.88 -10.67 -23.59
N LYS A 3 1.01 -11.40 -22.45
CA LYS A 3 0.13 -11.22 -21.28
C LYS A 3 0.65 -10.05 -20.44
N GLN A 4 -0.27 -9.23 -19.90
CA GLN A 4 0.10 -8.16 -18.97
C GLN A 4 0.77 -8.75 -17.73
N LYS A 5 1.99 -8.30 -17.44
CA LYS A 5 2.73 -8.73 -16.25
C LYS A 5 2.43 -7.78 -15.09
N THR A 6 2.20 -8.36 -13.91
CA THR A 6 2.07 -7.59 -12.67
C THR A 6 3.36 -6.82 -12.37
N HIS A 7 3.23 -5.52 -12.05
CA HIS A 7 4.36 -4.72 -11.60
C HIS A 7 4.84 -5.19 -10.22
N LYS A 8 5.99 -5.87 -10.20
CA LYS A 8 6.50 -6.54 -9.00
C LYS A 8 6.81 -5.57 -7.85
N GLY A 9 7.19 -4.32 -8.15
CA GLY A 9 7.40 -3.29 -7.14
C GLY A 9 6.10 -2.90 -6.43
N THR A 10 5.01 -2.76 -7.18
CA THR A 10 3.68 -2.43 -6.63
C THR A 10 3.15 -3.60 -5.81
N LYS A 11 3.28 -4.84 -6.31
CA LYS A 11 2.86 -6.06 -5.60
C LYS A 11 3.49 -6.21 -4.20
N LYS A 12 4.74 -5.77 -4.03
CA LYS A 12 5.43 -5.84 -2.73
C LYS A 12 4.91 -4.81 -1.72
N ARG A 13 4.28 -3.72 -2.17
CA ARG A 13 3.91 -2.57 -1.34
C ARG A 13 2.41 -2.45 -1.08
N PHE A 14 1.59 -2.90 -2.03
CA PHE A 14 0.13 -2.76 -1.99
C PHE A 14 -0.56 -4.11 -2.06
N ARG A 15 -1.65 -4.25 -1.30
CA ARG A 15 -2.55 -5.41 -1.33
C ARG A 15 -3.97 -4.95 -1.60
N LEU A 16 -4.71 -5.69 -2.43
CA LEU A 16 -6.12 -5.41 -2.66
C LEU A 16 -6.94 -6.11 -1.58
N THR A 17 -7.88 -5.38 -0.99
CA THR A 17 -8.92 -5.94 -0.14
C THR A 17 -9.95 -6.70 -0.98
N ALA A 18 -10.81 -7.50 -0.34
CA ALA A 18 -11.89 -8.21 -1.02
C ALA A 18 -12.82 -7.27 -1.84
N THR A 19 -12.99 -6.02 -1.39
CA THR A 19 -13.78 -5.01 -2.11
C THR A 19 -12.96 -4.23 -3.17
N GLY A 20 -11.73 -4.64 -3.48
CA GLY A 20 -10.88 -4.01 -4.50
C GLY A 20 -10.18 -2.72 -4.06
N LYS A 21 -10.25 -2.32 -2.79
CA LYS A 21 -9.51 -1.15 -2.28
C LYS A 21 -8.03 -1.50 -2.11
N ALA A 22 -7.14 -0.61 -2.54
CA ALA A 22 -5.69 -0.76 -2.35
C ALA A 22 -5.29 -0.36 -0.92
N SER A 23 -4.68 -1.28 -0.20
CA SER A 23 -4.19 -1.10 1.16
C SER A 23 -2.66 -1.09 1.20
N HIS A 24 -2.08 -0.28 2.09
CA HIS A 24 -0.63 -0.12 2.25
C HIS A 24 -0.25 0.19 3.70
N ARG A 25 1.00 -0.11 4.07
CA ARG A 25 1.57 0.29 5.36
C ARG A 25 1.88 1.79 5.37
N GLN A 26 1.65 2.47 6.49
CA GLN A 26 2.00 3.88 6.62
C GLN A 26 3.52 4.12 6.56
N ALA A 27 3.91 5.28 6.03
CA ALA A 27 5.30 5.71 5.93
C ALA A 27 5.80 6.35 7.25
N GLY A 28 7.11 6.44 7.43
CA GLY A 28 7.72 7.17 8.55
C GLY A 28 7.91 6.34 9.82
N THR A 29 7.94 5.00 9.74
CA THR A 29 8.19 4.12 10.89
C THR A 29 9.64 3.65 11.02
N SER A 30 10.46 3.82 9.99
CA SER A 30 11.75 3.13 9.87
C SER A 30 12.89 3.76 10.65
N HIS A 31 12.86 5.07 10.90
CA HIS A 31 13.95 5.80 11.57
C HIS A 31 13.40 6.95 12.42
N LEU A 32 14.22 7.48 13.34
CA LEU A 32 13.89 8.58 14.27
C LEU A 32 12.69 8.32 15.19
N ALA A 33 12.34 7.06 15.49
CA ALA A 33 11.20 6.71 16.34
C ALA A 33 11.32 7.24 17.79
N ALA A 34 12.55 7.47 18.28
CA ALA A 34 12.81 8.05 19.59
C ALA A 34 12.26 9.48 19.73
N ARG A 35 12.32 10.28 18.66
CA ARG A 35 11.84 11.69 18.64
C ARG A 35 10.34 11.82 18.37
N MET A 36 9.64 10.71 18.13
CA MET A 36 8.21 10.71 17.84
C MET A 36 7.39 10.45 19.10
N SER A 37 6.30 11.22 19.26
CA SER A 37 5.33 11.00 20.33
C SER A 37 4.71 9.59 20.26
N HIS A 38 4.31 9.05 21.40
CA HIS A 38 3.64 7.74 21.46
C HIS A 38 2.34 7.71 20.64
N LYS A 39 1.59 8.82 20.60
CA LYS A 39 0.38 8.98 19.77
C LYS A 39 0.71 8.82 18.28
N ARG A 40 1.75 9.50 17.79
CA ARG A 40 2.18 9.40 16.38
C ARG A 40 2.61 7.98 16.05
N LYS A 41 3.42 7.34 16.90
CA LYS A 41 3.84 5.95 16.72
C LYS A 41 2.65 4.99 16.63
N ARG A 42 1.61 5.19 17.45
CA ARG A 42 0.40 4.36 17.43
C ARG A 42 -0.37 4.49 16.12
N ASN A 43 -0.55 5.71 15.62
CA ASN A 43 -1.24 5.96 14.36
C ASN A 43 -0.53 5.32 13.16
N LEU A 44 0.81 5.34 13.15
CA LEU A 44 1.63 4.80 12.05
C LEU A 44 1.77 3.26 12.05
N ARG A 45 1.31 2.53 13.08
CA ARG A 45 1.47 1.06 13.16
C ARG A 45 0.58 0.31 12.17
N GLY A 46 -0.56 0.88 11.80
CA GLY A 46 -1.59 0.22 11.00
C GLY A 46 -1.37 0.26 9.50
N THR A 47 -2.27 -0.40 8.80
CA THR A 47 -2.43 -0.34 7.34
C THR A 47 -3.53 0.66 7.02
N THR A 48 -3.33 1.50 6.00
CA THR A 48 -4.33 2.44 5.51
C THR A 48 -4.71 2.15 4.07
N VAL A 49 -5.88 2.67 3.68
CA VAL A 49 -6.37 2.61 2.30
C VAL A 49 -5.80 3.79 1.53
N VAL A 50 -5.36 3.54 0.30
CA VAL A 50 -4.88 4.59 -0.61
C VAL A 50 -6.04 5.49 -1.02
N ASP A 51 -5.75 6.78 -1.17
CA ASP A 51 -6.71 7.75 -1.68
C ASP A 51 -7.27 7.36 -3.07
N GLY A 52 -8.49 7.81 -3.36
CA GLY A 52 -9.20 7.47 -4.60
C GLY A 52 -8.44 7.84 -5.87
N THR A 53 -7.64 8.91 -5.83
CA THR A 53 -6.87 9.41 -6.97
C THR A 53 -5.87 8.39 -7.52
N GLU A 54 -5.10 7.73 -6.66
CA GLU A 54 -4.07 6.76 -7.06
C GLU A 54 -4.56 5.30 -7.05
N ALA A 55 -5.74 5.03 -6.46
CA ALA A 55 -6.29 3.68 -6.36
C ALA A 55 -6.57 3.01 -7.71
N ALA A 56 -6.88 3.78 -8.77
CA ALA A 56 -7.10 3.27 -10.11
C ALA A 56 -5.78 2.75 -10.74
N ARG A 57 -4.73 3.56 -10.69
CA ARG A 57 -3.40 3.21 -11.24
C ARG A 57 -2.79 2.00 -10.55
N ILE A 58 -2.97 1.88 -9.23
CA ILE A 58 -2.47 0.73 -8.46
C ILE A 58 -3.17 -0.56 -8.87
N ARG A 59 -4.50 -0.52 -9.09
CA ARG A 59 -5.25 -1.69 -9.55
C ARG A 59 -4.79 -2.17 -10.92
N GLU A 60 -4.60 -1.23 -11.85
CA GLU A 60 -4.09 -1.53 -13.19
C GLU A 60 -2.69 -2.15 -13.14
N ALA A 61 -1.77 -1.58 -12.37
CA ALA A 61 -0.42 -2.09 -12.21
C ALA A 61 -0.37 -3.51 -11.58
N LEU A 62 -1.39 -3.86 -10.78
CA LEU A 62 -1.50 -5.18 -10.17
C LEU A 62 -2.16 -6.23 -11.08
N ALA A 63 -2.93 -5.81 -12.08
CA ALA A 63 -3.71 -6.68 -12.96
C ALA A 63 -4.54 -7.72 -12.16
N GLY A 64 -5.11 -7.30 -11.02
CA GLY A 64 -5.85 -8.17 -10.09
C GLY A 64 -5.01 -9.10 -9.22
N ASN A 65 -3.72 -9.25 -9.51
CA ASN A 65 -2.83 -10.21 -8.84
C ASN A 65 -2.09 -9.59 -7.66
N SER A 66 -2.82 -9.37 -6.57
CA SER A 66 -2.28 -8.76 -5.35
C SER A 66 -1.89 -9.75 -4.25
N HIS A 67 -2.03 -11.06 -4.45
CA HIS A 67 -1.52 -12.13 -3.57
C HIS A 67 -0.11 -12.56 -3.96
#